data_AF-A0A9E6AYJ8-F1
#
_entry.id   AF-A0A9E6AYJ8-F1
#
_cell.length_a   1.000
_cell.length_b   1.000
_cell.length_c   1.000
_cell.angle_alpha   90.00
_cell.angle_beta   90.00
_cell.angle_gamma   90.00
#
_symmetry.space_group_name_H-M   'P 1'
#
loop_
_entity.id
_entity.type
_entity.pdbx_description
1 polymer ?
#
loop_
_entity_poly.entity_id
_entity_poly.type
_entity_poly.pdbx_seq_one_letter_code
_entity_poly.pdbx_strand_id
1 'polypeptide(L)' 'ALAKFSLTLETVVVDTIESGHMTKDLALLVGPQQKWLSTTGFLDKIDENLQKAMA' A
#
# COMPACT_ATOMS: atom_id res chain seq x y z
N ALA A 1 -21.77 -1.75 5.59
CA ALA A 1 -20.52 -1.86 6.37
C ALA A 1 -19.44 -2.58 5.56
N LEU A 2 -19.62 -3.87 5.22
CA LEU A 2 -18.61 -4.65 4.49
C LEU A 2 -18.17 -4.03 3.15
N ALA A 3 -19.12 -3.64 2.28
CA ALA A 3 -18.78 -3.05 0.98
C ALA A 3 -17.94 -1.76 1.11
N LYS A 4 -18.20 -0.93 2.12
CA LYS A 4 -17.40 0.28 2.39
C LYS A 4 -15.98 -0.09 2.82
N PHE A 5 -15.84 -1.05 3.73
CA PHE A 5 -14.53 -1.53 4.17
C PHE A 5 -13.70 -2.09 3.00
N SER A 6 -14.28 -2.95 2.17
CA SER A 6 -13.59 -3.52 1.01
C SER A 6 -13.11 -2.44 0.04
N LEU A 7 -13.98 -1.48 -0.29
CA LEU A 7 -13.60 -0.37 -1.17
C LEU A 7 -12.48 0.50 -0.55
N THR A 8 -12.57 0.81 0.74
CA THR A 8 -11.52 1.57 1.43
C THR A 8 -10.19 0.82 1.43
N LEU A 9 -10.20 -0.49 1.67
CA LEU A 9 -8.98 -1.30 1.63
C LEU A 9 -8.34 -1.27 0.24
N GLU A 10 -9.11 -1.43 -0.82
CA GLU A 10 -8.62 -1.34 -2.20
C GLU A 10 -7.99 0.02 -2.50
N THR A 11 -8.68 1.12 -2.14
CA THR A 11 -8.15 2.48 -2.30
C THR A 11 -6.84 2.67 -1.52
N VAL A 12 -6.79 2.26 -0.25
CA VAL A 12 -5.59 2.39 0.59
C VAL A 12 -4.39 1.65 -0.01
N VAL A 13 -4.59 0.45 -0.56
CA VAL A 13 -3.51 -0.31 -1.20
C VAL A 13 -2.96 0.44 -2.42
N VAL A 14 -3.83 0.97 -3.27
CA VAL A 14 -3.44 1.75 -4.45
C VAL A 14 -2.71 3.03 -4.03
N ASP A 15 -3.28 3.82 -3.13
CA ASP A 15 -2.68 5.07 -2.64
C ASP A 15 -1.31 4.83 -1.99
N THR A 16 -1.15 3.69 -1.29
CA THR A 16 0.14 3.31 -0.68
C THR A 16 1.20 3.09 -1.76
N ILE A 17 0.87 2.41 -2.85
CA ILE A 17 1.79 2.20 -3.99
C ILE A 17 2.08 3.52 -4.70
N GLU A 18 1.06 4.35 -4.98
CA GLU A 18 1.21 5.64 -5.65
C GLU A 18 2.06 6.62 -4.82
N SER A 19 2.03 6.51 -3.49
CA SER A 19 2.91 7.25 -2.58
C SER A 19 4.36 6.75 -2.54
N GLY A 20 4.71 5.74 -3.34
CA GLY A 20 6.05 5.19 -3.47
C GLY A 20 6.38 4.04 -2.51
N HIS A 21 5.41 3.57 -1.72
CA HIS A 21 5.57 2.43 -0.82
C HIS A 21 5.05 1.17 -1.51
N MET A 22 5.96 0.34 -2.03
CA MET A 22 5.61 -0.86 -2.78
C MET A 22 6.61 -1.99 -2.54
N THR A 23 6.26 -3.19 -2.96
CA THR A 23 7.15 -4.35 -2.93
C THR A 23 8.11 -4.35 -4.12
N LYS A 24 9.14 -5.21 -4.04
CA LYS A 24 10.26 -5.24 -4.99
C LYS A 24 9.85 -5.50 -6.44
N ASP A 25 8.86 -6.35 -6.64
CA ASP A 25 8.28 -6.67 -7.94
C ASP A 25 7.77 -5.42 -8.67
N LEU A 26 6.96 -4.58 -8.01
CA LEU A 26 6.46 -3.34 -8.60
C LEU A 26 7.57 -2.30 -8.77
N ALA A 27 8.48 -2.17 -7.79
CA ALA A 27 9.59 -1.22 -7.87
C ALA A 27 10.50 -1.48 -9.08
N LEU A 28 10.73 -2.75 -9.42
CA LEU A 28 11.51 -3.12 -10.61
C LEU A 28 10.86 -2.68 -11.93
N LEU A 29 9.53 -2.52 -11.96
CA LEU A 29 8.81 -1.98 -13.13
C LEU A 29 8.96 -0.46 -13.25
N VAL A 30 9.12 0.24 -12.13
CA VAL A 30 9.31 1.70 -12.09
C VAL A 30 10.73 2.09 -12.51
N GLY A 31 11.75 1.42 -11.97
CA GLY A 31 13.15 1.66 -12.35
C GLY A 31 14.18 1.25 -11.30
N PRO A 32 15.47 1.26 -11.67
CA PRO A 32 16.55 0.65 -10.86
C PRO A 32 16.84 1.38 -9.53
N GLN A 33 16.37 2.61 -9.37
CA GLN A 33 16.58 3.41 -8.15
C GLN A 33 15.36 3.41 -7.22
N GLN A 34 14.22 2.84 -7.65
CA GLN A 34 13.01 2.83 -6.86
C GLN A 34 13.21 1.96 -5.61
N LYS A 35 13.04 2.58 -4.43
CA LYS A 35 13.07 1.87 -3.16
C LYS A 35 11.80 1.04 -2.99
N TRP A 36 11.91 -0.02 -2.22
CA TRP A 36 10.83 -0.97 -1.95
C TRP A 36 10.85 -1.41 -0.49
N LEU A 37 9.73 -1.96 -0.02
CA LEU A 37 9.54 -2.52 1.31
C LEU A 37 9.52 -4.05 1.26
N SER A 38 9.96 -4.70 2.34
CA SER A 38 9.72 -6.13 2.53
C SER A 38 8.21 -6.41 2.58
N THR A 39 7.81 -7.67 2.41
CA THR A 39 6.39 -8.08 2.48
C THR A 39 5.72 -7.59 3.76
N THR A 40 6.37 -7.79 4.91
CA THR A 40 5.82 -7.32 6.20
C THR A 40 5.82 -5.80 6.28
N GLY A 41 6.87 -5.12 5.84
CA GLY A 41 6.92 -3.65 5.86
C GLY A 41 5.85 -3.00 4.98
N PHE A 42 5.49 -3.61 3.85
CA PHE A 42 4.38 -3.16 3.02
C PHE A 42 3.02 -3.38 3.70
N LEU A 43 2.81 -4.54 4.33
CA LEU A 43 1.59 -4.82 5.09
C LEU A 43 1.43 -3.88 6.30
N ASP A 44 2.50 -3.61 7.04
CA ASP A 44 2.51 -2.65 8.14
C ASP A 44 2.13 -1.25 7.65
N LYS A 45 2.61 -0.86 6.46
CA LYS A 45 2.28 0.43 5.85
C LYS A 45 0.81 0.52 5.42
N ILE A 46 0.27 -0.56 4.86
CA ILE A 46 -1.16 -0.66 4.53
C ILE A 46 -2.01 -0.56 5.79
N ASP A 47 -1.66 -1.27 6.87
CA ASP A 47 -2.41 -1.20 8.12
C ASP A 47 -2.40 0.22 8.71
N GLU A 48 -1.24 0.87 8.78
CA GLU A 48 -1.12 2.27 9.22
C GLU A 48 -2.07 3.21 8.44
N ASN A 49 -2.13 3.07 7.11
CA ASN A 49 -2.97 3.89 6.25
C ASN A 49 -4.46 3.51 6.37
N LEU A 50 -4.77 2.23 6.54
CA LEU A 50 -6.14 1.75 6.71
C LEU A 50 -6.75 2.23 8.02
N GLN A 51 -5.99 2.18 9.12
CA GLN A 51 -6.42 2.73 10.42
C GLN A 51 -6.75 4.21 10.30
N LYS A 52 -5.93 4.99 9.58
CA LYS A 52 -6.18 6.42 9.33
C LYS A 52 -7.42 6.67 8.48
N ALA A 53 -7.66 5.84 7.46
CA ALA A 53 -8.80 5.99 6.55
C ALA A 53 -10.14 5.54 7.17
N MET A 54 -10.10 4.70 8.21
CA MET A 54 -11.27 4.16 8.89
C MET A 54 -11.63 4.86 10.21
N ALA A 55 -10.74 5.68 10.75
CA ALA A 55 -10.98 6.57 11.88
C ALA A 55 -11.95 7.71 11.50
#